data_AF-A0A392M8N1-F1
#
_entry.id   AF-A0A392M8N1-F1
#
_cell.length_a   1.000
_cell.length_b   1.000
_cell.length_c   1.000
_cell.angle_alpha   90.00
_cell.angle_beta   90.00
_cell.angle_gamma   90.00
#
_symmetry.space_group_name_H-M   'P 1'
#
loop_
_entity.id
_entity.type
_entity.pdbx_description
1 polymer ?
#
loop_
_entity_poly.entity_id
_entity_poly.type
_entity_poly.pdbx_seq_one_letter_code
_entity_poly.pdbx_strand_id
1 'polypeptide(L)'
;MKLQVMMNSMNVPSKRSTLERKLDKLILALFATLFMMCFIGAIGSAIFVNKKYFYLHLDSSEEGSAQFNPKNRFVVFFLTMFTLITLYSTIIPISLYVSIEMIKFIQSTQFINKDLGMYHNESNTPALARTSNLNEELGQVEYIFSDKTGTLTRNLMEFFKCSIGAEVYGNGVTEIERGLAERNGMKIEENRSPNAVQEKGFNFDDARLMRGAWRNEPNPDACK
;
A
#
# COMPACT_ATOMS: atom_id res chain seq x y z
N MET A 1 -25.37 -6.79 20.91
CA MET A 1 -24.82 -6.33 19.62
C MET A 1 -25.28 -7.32 18.55
N LYS A 2 -26.38 -7.05 17.82
CA LYS A 2 -27.01 -8.04 16.92
C LYS A 2 -27.62 -7.36 15.68
N LEU A 3 -26.87 -6.45 15.06
CA LEU A 3 -27.17 -5.95 13.71
C LEU A 3 -26.59 -6.96 12.70
N GLN A 4 -27.36 -7.34 11.67
CA GLN A 4 -26.89 -8.25 10.61
C GLN A 4 -25.57 -7.74 9.97
N VAL A 5 -25.41 -6.43 9.87
CA VAL A 5 -24.17 -5.79 9.39
C VAL A 5 -22.96 -6.15 10.24
N MET A 6 -23.11 -6.19 11.57
CA MET A 6 -22.02 -6.58 12.48
C MET A 6 -21.77 -8.09 12.48
N MET A 7 -22.77 -8.91 12.14
CA MET A 7 -22.60 -10.36 11.97
C MET A 7 -21.86 -10.70 10.67
N ASN A 8 -21.95 -9.84 9.66
CA ASN A 8 -21.22 -9.98 8.40
C ASN A 8 -19.83 -9.29 8.43
N SER A 9 -19.54 -8.46 9.44
CA SER A 9 -18.22 -7.86 9.60
C SER A 9 -17.28 -8.86 10.28
N MET A 10 -16.23 -9.27 9.58
CA MET A 10 -15.13 -10.02 10.21
C MET A 10 -14.27 -9.08 11.05
N ASN A 11 -13.73 -9.59 12.16
CA ASN A 11 -12.70 -8.88 12.92
C ASN A 11 -11.54 -8.52 12.00
N VAL A 12 -11.09 -7.27 12.08
CA VAL A 12 -10.02 -6.74 11.22
C VAL A 12 -8.73 -7.55 11.47
N PRO A 13 -8.25 -8.34 10.51
CA PRO A 13 -7.01 -9.07 10.70
C PRO A 13 -5.83 -8.10 10.73
N SER A 14 -4.80 -8.40 11.52
CA SER A 14 -3.53 -7.69 11.42
C SER A 14 -2.94 -7.91 10.03
N LYS A 15 -2.87 -6.84 9.25
CA LYS A 15 -2.31 -6.87 7.89
C LYS A 15 -0.79 -6.73 8.00
N ARG A 16 -0.07 -7.78 7.60
CA ARG A 16 1.40 -7.79 7.49
C ARG A 16 1.80 -7.83 6.02
N SER A 17 2.83 -7.08 5.65
CA SER A 17 3.28 -7.07 4.26
C SER A 17 4.02 -8.34 3.89
N THR A 18 4.04 -8.65 2.59
CA THR A 18 4.83 -9.75 2.04
C THR A 18 6.32 -9.51 2.23
N LEU A 19 6.74 -8.24 2.19
CA LEU A 19 8.11 -7.80 2.43
C LEU A 19 8.53 -8.10 3.87
N GLU A 20 7.69 -7.79 4.87
CA GLU A 20 7.93 -8.14 6.27
C GLU A 20 8.17 -9.63 6.45
N ARG A 21 7.33 -10.48 5.84
CA ARG A 21 7.52 -11.95 5.90
C ARG A 21 8.83 -12.41 5.25
N LYS A 22 9.30 -11.72 4.21
CA LYS A 22 10.60 -12.02 3.58
C LYS A 22 11.77 -11.57 4.46
N LEU A 23 11.67 -10.40 5.08
CA LEU A 23 12.68 -9.90 6.03
C LEU A 23 12.81 -10.84 7.22
N ASP A 24 11.70 -11.30 7.80
CA ASP A 24 11.72 -12.26 8.92
C ASP A 24 12.49 -13.53 8.56
N LYS A 25 12.28 -14.06 7.35
CA LYS A 25 13.02 -15.23 6.84
C LYS A 25 14.51 -14.95 6.66
N LEU A 26 14.86 -13.76 6.15
CA LEU A 26 16.26 -13.35 5.99
C LEU A 26 16.96 -13.18 7.35
N ILE A 27 16.30 -12.57 8.32
CA ILE A 27 16.83 -12.42 9.70
C ILE A 27 17.08 -13.79 10.32
N LEU A 28 16.12 -14.73 10.18
CA LEU A 28 16.28 -16.09 10.68
C LEU A 28 17.44 -16.82 9.99
N ALA A 29 17.59 -16.64 8.67
CA ALA A 29 18.73 -17.19 7.92
C ALA A 29 20.07 -16.61 8.41
N LEU A 30 20.16 -15.29 8.62
CA LEU A 30 21.36 -14.63 9.14
C LEU A 30 21.71 -15.11 10.56
N PHE A 31 20.70 -15.29 11.42
CA PHE A 31 20.93 -15.83 12.76
C PHE A 31 21.47 -17.27 12.71
N ALA A 32 20.95 -18.10 11.81
CA ALA A 32 21.44 -19.45 11.61
C ALA A 32 22.89 -19.48 11.08
N THR A 33 23.23 -18.64 10.09
CA THR A 33 24.61 -18.57 9.58
C THR A 33 25.59 -18.03 10.63
N LEU A 34 25.18 -17.03 11.40
CA LEU A 34 25.93 -16.51 12.55
C LEU A 34 26.25 -17.61 13.56
N PHE A 35 25.22 -18.37 13.97
CA PHE A 35 25.39 -19.46 14.93
C PHE A 35 26.35 -20.53 14.41
N MET A 36 26.23 -20.92 13.14
CA MET A 36 27.11 -21.91 12.53
C MET A 36 28.57 -21.44 12.47
N MET A 37 28.82 -20.17 12.10
CA MET A 37 30.17 -19.60 12.10
C MET A 37 30.79 -19.56 13.51
N CYS A 38 30.01 -19.15 14.51
CA CYS A 38 30.46 -19.13 15.90
C CYS A 38 30.75 -20.55 16.41
N PHE A 39 29.91 -21.53 16.05
CA PHE A 39 30.08 -22.92 16.45
C PHE A 39 31.36 -23.54 15.86
N ILE A 40 31.60 -23.35 14.56
CA ILE A 40 32.82 -23.83 13.88
C ILE A 40 34.06 -23.15 14.46
N GLY A 41 34.01 -21.82 14.69
CA GLY A 41 35.10 -21.06 15.30
C GLY A 41 35.42 -21.50 16.73
N ALA A 42 34.41 -21.80 17.53
CA ALA A 42 34.58 -22.32 18.90
C ALA A 42 35.20 -23.72 18.91
N ILE A 43 34.80 -24.61 17.99
CA ILE A 43 35.43 -25.93 17.81
C ILE A 43 36.90 -25.76 17.42
N GLY A 44 37.20 -24.89 16.44
CA GLY A 44 38.56 -24.59 16.00
C GLY A 44 39.45 -24.11 17.14
N SER A 45 38.95 -23.16 17.95
CA SER A 45 39.64 -22.67 19.14
C SER A 45 39.88 -23.79 20.17
N ALA A 46 38.86 -24.61 20.48
CA ALA A 46 38.97 -25.69 21.45
C ALA A 46 39.99 -26.78 21.03
N ILE A 47 40.16 -27.04 19.72
CA ILE A 47 41.16 -27.97 19.19
C ILE A 47 42.56 -27.34 19.17
N PHE A 48 42.65 -26.06 18.81
CA PHE A 48 43.93 -25.37 18.65
C PHE A 48 44.65 -25.07 19.98
N VAL A 49 43.89 -24.97 21.08
CA VAL A 49 44.42 -24.76 22.44
C VAL A 49 45.26 -25.96 22.89
N ASN A 50 46.56 -25.86 22.63
CA ASN A 50 47.59 -26.82 23.03
C ASN A 50 48.56 -26.18 24.01
N LYS A 51 49.08 -26.99 24.95
CA LYS A 51 50.10 -26.56 25.94
C LYS A 51 51.35 -25.91 25.31
N LYS A 52 51.65 -26.20 24.04
CA LYS A 52 52.83 -25.70 23.34
C LYS A 52 52.79 -24.19 23.08
N TYR A 53 51.61 -23.57 23.03
CA TYR A 53 51.43 -22.12 22.84
C TYR A 53 51.15 -21.37 24.16
N PHE A 54 51.25 -22.07 25.31
CA PHE A 54 51.01 -21.51 26.63
C PHE A 54 52.09 -20.51 27.09
N TYR A 55 53.20 -20.39 26.36
CA TYR A 55 54.27 -19.43 26.68
C TYR A 55 53.91 -17.98 26.31
N LEU A 56 52.89 -17.76 25.47
CA LEU A 56 52.39 -16.44 25.10
C LEU A 56 51.25 -15.97 26.04
N HIS A 57 51.05 -16.66 27.16
CA HIS A 57 50.09 -16.27 28.19
C HIS A 57 50.62 -15.04 28.94
N LEU A 58 49.87 -13.95 28.91
CA LEU A 58 50.17 -12.77 29.72
C LEU A 58 49.84 -13.12 31.18
N ASP A 59 50.87 -13.40 31.98
CA ASP A 59 50.79 -13.87 33.38
C ASP A 59 50.27 -12.79 34.36
N SER A 60 49.57 -11.76 33.87
CA SER A 60 49.34 -10.51 34.60
C SER A 60 47.88 -10.18 34.93
N SER A 61 46.93 -11.11 34.83
CA SER A 61 45.67 -10.99 35.59
C SER A 61 45.00 -12.34 35.83
N GLU A 62 44.63 -12.59 37.10
CA GLU A 62 43.93 -13.81 37.53
C GLU A 62 42.59 -14.01 36.78
N GLU A 63 42.02 -12.94 36.19
CA GLU A 63 40.78 -12.95 35.43
C GLU A 63 40.92 -13.49 33.99
N GLY A 64 42.10 -13.39 33.37
CA GLY A 64 42.38 -13.92 32.02
C GLY A 64 42.69 -15.42 31.98
N SER A 65 42.86 -16.04 33.15
CA SER A 65 43.29 -17.44 33.31
C SER A 65 42.24 -18.47 32.85
N ALA A 66 40.96 -18.10 32.80
CA ALA A 66 39.87 -19.01 32.44
C ALA A 66 39.62 -19.13 30.91
N GLN A 67 39.93 -18.08 30.14
CA GLN A 67 39.61 -18.04 28.69
C GLN A 67 40.43 -19.01 27.85
N PHE A 68 41.65 -19.37 28.28
CA PHE A 68 42.55 -20.23 27.50
C PHE A 68 43.14 -21.40 28.32
N ASN A 69 42.48 -21.80 29.41
CA ASN A 69 42.98 -22.88 30.25
C ASN A 69 42.88 -24.25 29.56
N PRO A 70 44.00 -24.93 29.25
CA PRO A 70 43.97 -26.22 28.56
C PRO A 70 43.37 -27.36 29.40
N LYS A 71 43.19 -27.18 30.72
CA LYS A 71 42.57 -28.18 31.60
C LYS A 71 41.05 -28.29 31.38
N ASN A 72 40.37 -27.20 31.01
CA ASN A 72 38.92 -27.13 30.87
C ASN A 72 38.51 -26.72 29.45
N ARG A 73 38.69 -27.63 28.48
CA ARG A 73 38.35 -27.38 27.06
C ARG A 73 36.88 -26.96 26.84
N PHE A 74 35.97 -27.46 27.67
CA PHE A 74 34.55 -27.07 27.63
C PHE A 74 34.35 -25.59 27.98
N VAL A 75 35.07 -25.06 28.98
CA VAL A 75 34.97 -23.65 29.37
C VAL A 75 35.51 -22.75 28.27
N VAL A 76 36.64 -23.12 27.65
CA VAL A 76 37.23 -22.40 26.50
C VAL A 76 36.27 -22.39 25.31
N PHE A 77 35.60 -23.50 25.01
CA PHE A 77 34.60 -23.59 23.96
C PHE A 77 33.45 -22.60 24.19
N PHE A 78 32.82 -22.62 25.38
CA PHE A 78 31.69 -21.73 25.67
C PHE A 78 32.12 -20.25 25.70
N LEU A 79 33.24 -19.92 26.35
CA LEU A 79 33.74 -18.54 26.39
C LEU A 79 34.06 -18.02 24.99
N THR A 80 34.77 -18.82 24.18
CA THR A 80 35.07 -18.44 22.79
C THR A 80 33.78 -18.29 21.96
N MET A 81 32.81 -19.17 22.16
CA MET A 81 31.52 -19.11 21.45
C MET A 81 30.76 -17.81 21.77
N PHE A 82 30.68 -17.42 23.05
CA PHE A 82 30.08 -16.13 23.44
C PHE A 82 30.86 -14.94 22.89
N THR A 83 32.20 -14.97 22.95
CA THR A 83 33.05 -13.91 22.37
C THR A 83 32.83 -13.76 20.87
N LEU A 84 32.75 -14.86 20.11
CA LEU A 84 32.47 -14.84 18.67
C LEU A 84 31.06 -14.35 18.35
N ILE A 85 30.05 -14.72 19.15
CA ILE A 85 28.70 -14.17 19.01
C ILE A 85 28.71 -12.65 19.18
N THR A 86 29.38 -12.13 20.21
CA THR A 86 29.46 -10.68 20.43
C THR A 86 30.25 -9.96 19.34
N LEU A 87 31.27 -10.60 18.77
CA LEU A 87 32.06 -10.02 17.69
C LEU A 87 31.26 -9.92 16.39
N TYR A 88 30.46 -10.95 16.08
CA TYR A 88 29.66 -11.04 14.87
C TYR A 88 28.22 -10.55 15.01
N SER A 89 27.82 -10.01 16.17
CA SER A 89 26.44 -9.51 16.38
C SER A 89 26.08 -8.35 15.45
N THR A 90 27.07 -7.67 14.88
CA THR A 90 26.92 -6.60 13.87
C THR A 90 26.45 -7.11 12.50
N ILE A 91 26.52 -8.42 12.24
CA ILE A 91 26.00 -9.05 11.02
C ILE A 91 24.47 -8.93 10.94
N ILE A 92 23.77 -8.92 12.08
CA ILE A 92 22.32 -8.69 12.13
C ILE A 92 22.08 -7.18 12.01
N PRO A 93 21.54 -6.69 10.88
CA PRO A 93 21.42 -5.25 10.67
C PRO A 93 20.16 -4.72 11.36
N ILE A 94 20.25 -4.53 12.69
CA ILE A 94 19.14 -3.97 13.49
C ILE A 94 18.75 -2.58 12.96
N SER A 95 19.73 -1.79 12.53
CA SER A 95 19.53 -0.47 11.94
C SER A 95 18.73 -0.50 10.64
N LEU A 96 18.89 -1.54 9.81
CA LEU A 96 18.17 -1.68 8.55
C LEU A 96 16.67 -1.92 8.80
N TYR A 97 16.34 -2.75 9.80
CA TYR A 97 14.95 -3.00 10.17
C TYR A 97 14.23 -1.70 10.60
N VAL A 98 14.83 -0.96 11.54
CA VAL A 98 14.27 0.31 12.02
C VAL A 98 14.22 1.36 10.91
N SER A 99 15.22 1.39 10.03
CA SER A 99 15.26 2.31 8.89
C SER A 99 14.12 2.03 7.90
N ILE A 100 13.81 0.76 7.61
CA ILE A 100 12.68 0.39 6.75
C ILE A 100 11.35 0.83 7.39
N GLU A 101 11.14 0.59 8.69
CA GLU A 101 9.93 1.05 9.39
C GLU A 101 9.79 2.57 9.33
N MET A 102 10.89 3.30 9.55
CA MET A 102 10.91 4.76 9.47
C MET A 102 10.55 5.26 8.07
N ILE A 103 11.11 4.64 7.02
CA ILE A 103 10.80 4.98 5.63
C ILE A 103 9.31 4.77 5.34
N LYS A 104 8.73 3.63 5.75
CA LYS A 104 7.29 3.35 5.57
C LYS A 104 6.43 4.40 6.27
N PHE A 105 6.81 4.79 7.49
CA PHE A 105 6.11 5.82 8.25
C PHE A 105 6.16 7.20 7.56
N ILE A 106 7.33 7.59 7.07
CA ILE A 106 7.52 8.86 6.34
C ILE A 106 6.73 8.82 5.02
N GLN A 107 6.77 7.70 4.27
CA GLN A 107 5.98 7.51 3.05
C GLN A 107 4.48 7.74 3.30
N SER A 108 3.95 7.12 4.36
CA SER A 108 2.56 7.26 4.76
C SER A 108 2.18 8.70 5.13
N THR A 109 2.97 9.30 6.03
CA THR A 109 2.57 10.54 6.70
C THR A 109 2.92 11.78 5.89
N GLN A 110 4.07 11.78 5.23
CA GLN A 110 4.57 12.95 4.52
C GLN A 110 4.20 12.95 3.05
N PHE A 111 4.20 11.79 2.38
CA PHE A 111 3.90 11.74 0.96
C PHE A 111 2.41 11.49 0.71
N ILE A 112 1.87 10.35 1.16
CA ILE A 112 0.47 9.98 0.86
C ILE A 112 -0.52 10.97 1.49
N ASN A 113 -0.37 11.29 2.78
CA ASN A 113 -1.34 12.15 3.48
C ASN A 113 -1.27 13.64 3.09
N LYS A 114 -0.16 14.10 2.51
CA LYS A 114 0.03 15.52 2.14
C LYS A 114 -0.03 15.75 0.63
N ASP A 115 -0.38 14.74 -0.15
CA ASP A 115 -0.52 14.88 -1.60
C ASP A 115 -1.78 15.69 -1.94
N LEU A 116 -1.58 16.86 -2.56
CA LEU A 116 -2.66 17.73 -3.04
C LEU A 116 -3.40 17.11 -4.23
N GLY A 117 -2.75 16.24 -5.00
CA GLY A 117 -3.38 15.54 -6.13
C GLY A 117 -4.45 14.53 -5.70
N MET A 118 -4.40 14.06 -4.45
CA MET A 118 -5.39 13.14 -3.87
C MET A 118 -6.36 13.84 -2.91
N TYR A 119 -6.37 15.18 -2.89
CA TYR A 119 -7.28 15.96 -2.04
C TYR A 119 -8.65 16.13 -2.72
N HIS A 120 -9.73 15.73 -2.05
CA HIS A 120 -11.08 15.92 -2.56
C HIS A 120 -11.68 17.24 -2.05
N ASN A 121 -11.83 18.21 -2.95
CA ASN A 121 -12.26 19.58 -2.64
C ASN A 121 -13.72 19.66 -2.16
N GLU A 122 -14.66 18.93 -2.79
CA GLU A 122 -16.09 19.04 -2.45
C GLU A 122 -16.40 18.58 -1.01
N SER A 123 -15.69 17.56 -0.50
CA SER A 123 -15.86 17.05 0.87
C SER A 123 -14.79 17.54 1.85
N ASN A 124 -13.83 18.35 1.41
CA ASN A 124 -12.65 18.76 2.19
C ASN A 124 -11.93 17.59 2.87
N THR A 125 -11.77 16.46 2.17
CA THR A 125 -11.13 15.26 2.72
C THR A 125 -9.81 14.98 2.01
N PRO A 126 -8.66 14.99 2.73
CA PRO A 126 -7.40 14.51 2.18
C PRO A 126 -7.34 12.98 2.15
N ALA A 127 -6.40 12.43 1.37
CA ALA A 127 -6.03 11.03 1.47
C ALA A 127 -5.49 10.73 2.88
N LEU A 128 -5.93 9.61 3.46
CA LEU A 128 -5.50 9.18 4.80
C LEU A 128 -5.07 7.72 4.78
N ALA A 129 -3.77 7.49 4.84
CA ALA A 129 -3.19 6.17 5.05
C ALA A 129 -3.33 5.76 6.52
N ARG A 130 -4.21 4.78 6.79
CA ARG A 130 -4.46 4.25 8.14
C ARG A 130 -3.46 3.16 8.56
N THR A 131 -2.66 2.64 7.64
CA THR A 131 -1.69 1.56 7.90
C THR A 131 -0.45 1.78 7.06
N SER A 132 0.65 2.19 7.68
CA SER A 132 1.94 2.46 7.03
C SER A 132 2.63 1.21 6.47
N ASN A 133 2.35 0.04 7.04
CA ASN A 133 3.04 -1.20 6.69
C ASN A 133 2.65 -1.75 5.31
N LEU A 134 1.58 -1.22 4.71
CA LEU A 134 1.05 -1.69 3.43
C LEU A 134 1.42 -0.78 2.26
N ASN A 135 2.19 0.27 2.49
CA ASN A 135 2.53 1.24 1.45
C ASN A 135 3.23 0.58 0.26
N GLU A 136 4.11 -0.41 0.50
CA GLU A 136 4.77 -1.17 -0.57
C GLU A 136 3.84 -2.14 -1.32
N GLU A 137 2.71 -2.54 -0.72
CA GLU A 137 1.76 -3.47 -1.33
C GLU A 137 0.89 -2.76 -2.36
N LEU A 138 0.70 -1.43 -2.26
CA LEU A 138 -0.04 -0.65 -3.27
C LEU A 138 0.60 -0.78 -4.66
N GLY A 139 1.93 -0.94 -4.73
CA GLY A 139 2.64 -1.16 -5.99
C GLY A 139 2.58 -2.59 -6.52
N GLN A 140 2.00 -3.52 -5.76
CA GLN A 140 1.93 -4.96 -6.09
C GLN A 140 0.50 -5.43 -6.36
N VAL A 141 -0.47 -4.51 -6.44
CA VAL A 141 -1.88 -4.84 -6.67
C VAL A 141 -2.09 -5.26 -8.13
N GLU A 142 -2.57 -6.48 -8.35
CA GLU A 142 -2.93 -7.01 -9.68
C GLU A 142 -4.44 -6.92 -9.95
N TYR A 143 -5.27 -7.14 -8.91
CA TYR A 143 -6.72 -7.17 -9.02
C TYR A 143 -7.34 -6.06 -8.18
N ILE A 144 -8.21 -5.27 -8.80
CA ILE A 144 -9.01 -4.24 -8.13
C ILE A 144 -10.47 -4.71 -8.16
N PHE A 145 -11.01 -5.03 -6.99
CA PHE A 145 -12.43 -5.29 -6.82
C PHE A 145 -13.14 -3.98 -6.47
N SER A 146 -13.92 -3.46 -7.41
CA SER A 146 -14.66 -2.21 -7.24
C SER A 146 -16.14 -2.50 -7.02
N ASP A 147 -16.74 -1.81 -6.05
CA ASP A 147 -18.20 -1.78 -5.91
C ASP A 147 -18.80 -0.83 -6.95
N LYS A 148 -20.00 -1.15 -7.47
CA LYS A 148 -20.69 -0.29 -8.41
C LYS A 148 -21.23 0.95 -7.70
N THR A 149 -21.97 0.74 -6.63
CA THR A 149 -22.73 1.81 -5.97
C THR A 149 -21.86 2.50 -4.94
N GLY A 150 -21.71 3.82 -5.03
CA GLY A 150 -20.92 4.60 -4.09
C GLY A 150 -19.41 4.58 -4.33
N THR A 151 -18.92 3.79 -5.31
CA THR A 151 -17.53 3.87 -5.80
C THR A 151 -17.49 4.25 -7.27
N LEU A 152 -18.02 3.41 -8.18
CA LEU A 152 -18.03 3.75 -9.62
C LEU A 152 -19.06 4.80 -9.97
N THR A 153 -20.23 4.78 -9.32
CA THR A 153 -21.31 5.74 -9.57
C THR A 153 -21.58 6.61 -8.35
N ARG A 154 -21.71 7.92 -8.56
CA ARG A 154 -22.33 8.83 -7.57
C ARG A 154 -23.80 8.44 -7.42
N ASN A 155 -24.35 8.57 -6.21
CA ASN A 155 -25.79 8.36 -5.97
C ASN A 155 -26.61 9.57 -6.44
N LEU A 156 -26.46 9.93 -7.72
CA LEU A 156 -27.14 11.03 -8.39
C LEU A 156 -27.55 10.51 -9.77
N MET A 157 -28.85 10.52 -10.05
CA MET A 157 -29.38 10.15 -11.36
C MET A 157 -29.76 11.44 -12.08
N GLU A 158 -29.24 11.61 -13.29
CA GLU A 158 -29.54 12.76 -14.14
C GLU A 158 -30.38 12.33 -15.34
N PHE A 159 -31.48 13.03 -15.58
CA PHE A 159 -32.20 12.89 -16.85
C PHE A 159 -31.39 13.57 -17.96
N PHE A 160 -30.95 12.80 -18.95
CA PHE A 160 -29.93 13.25 -19.91
C PHE A 160 -30.39 13.22 -21.38
N LYS A 161 -30.99 12.10 -21.81
CA LYS A 161 -31.56 11.89 -23.15
C LYS A 161 -32.83 11.06 -23.03
N CYS A 162 -33.76 11.24 -23.96
CA CYS A 162 -34.94 10.37 -24.08
C CYS A 162 -35.25 10.10 -25.55
N SER A 163 -36.05 9.07 -25.81
CA SER A 163 -36.62 8.85 -27.14
C SER A 163 -38.13 8.81 -27.04
N ILE A 164 -38.79 9.58 -27.91
CA ILE A 164 -40.25 9.68 -28.01
C ILE A 164 -40.59 9.51 -29.48
N GLY A 165 -41.50 8.60 -29.83
CA GLY A 165 -41.91 8.40 -31.23
C GLY A 165 -40.79 7.97 -32.19
N ALA A 166 -39.78 7.23 -31.70
CA ALA A 166 -38.56 6.88 -32.43
C ALA A 166 -37.62 8.05 -32.78
N GLU A 167 -37.93 9.27 -32.34
CA GLU A 167 -37.00 10.40 -32.36
C GLU A 167 -36.22 10.44 -31.04
N VAL A 168 -34.94 10.79 -31.11
CA VAL A 168 -34.05 10.94 -29.95
C VAL A 168 -33.92 12.41 -29.63
N TYR A 169 -34.13 12.74 -28.36
CA TYR A 169 -34.03 14.09 -27.82
C TYR A 169 -32.93 14.16 -26.76
N GLY A 170 -32.27 15.30 -26.68
CA GLY A 170 -31.18 15.59 -25.76
C GLY A 170 -29.82 15.67 -26.46
N ASN A 171 -29.21 16.85 -26.41
CA ASN A 171 -27.94 17.17 -27.06
C ASN A 171 -26.72 17.03 -26.12
N GLY A 172 -26.89 16.49 -24.92
CA GLY A 172 -25.79 16.29 -23.97
C GLY A 172 -24.74 15.32 -24.51
N VAL A 173 -23.46 15.65 -24.31
CA VAL A 173 -22.33 14.75 -24.59
C VAL A 173 -21.85 14.15 -23.27
N THR A 174 -21.77 12.83 -23.18
CA THR A 174 -21.26 12.16 -21.97
C THR A 174 -19.73 12.18 -21.92
N GLU A 175 -19.13 12.10 -20.72
CA GLU A 175 -17.68 11.97 -20.56
C GLU A 175 -17.13 10.74 -21.30
N ILE A 176 -17.93 9.67 -21.41
CA ILE A 176 -17.58 8.45 -22.14
C ILE A 176 -17.50 8.72 -23.64
N GLU A 177 -18.51 9.37 -24.23
CA GLU A 177 -18.52 9.77 -25.64
C GLU A 177 -17.36 10.71 -25.97
N ARG A 178 -17.08 11.67 -25.08
CA ARG A 178 -15.93 12.57 -25.22
C ARG A 178 -14.60 11.83 -25.16
N GLY A 179 -14.41 10.93 -24.19
CA GLY A 179 -13.19 10.12 -24.06
C GLY A 179 -12.96 9.20 -25.27
N LEU A 180 -14.04 8.62 -25.83
CA LEU A 180 -13.98 7.83 -27.06
C LEU A 180 -13.57 8.68 -28.27
N ALA A 181 -14.10 9.89 -28.40
CA ALA A 181 -13.77 10.78 -29.51
C ALA A 181 -12.34 11.33 -29.42
N GLU A 182 -11.88 11.71 -28.22
CA GLU A 182 -10.49 12.12 -27.98
C GLU A 182 -9.52 11.00 -28.35
N ARG A 183 -9.83 9.74 -28.00
CA ARG A 183 -9.03 8.56 -28.38
C ARG A 183 -8.98 8.33 -29.90
N ASN A 184 -10.04 8.73 -30.61
CA ASN A 184 -10.15 8.65 -32.06
C ASN A 184 -9.66 9.92 -32.78
N GLY A 185 -9.11 10.90 -32.05
CA GLY A 185 -8.62 12.17 -32.63
C GLY A 185 -9.70 13.14 -33.11
N MET A 186 -10.97 12.90 -32.76
CA MET A 186 -12.09 13.76 -33.10
C MET A 186 -12.38 14.73 -31.95
N LYS A 187 -12.43 16.03 -32.24
CA LYS A 187 -12.95 17.02 -31.29
C LYS A 187 -14.47 17.08 -31.43
N ILE A 188 -15.18 16.66 -30.40
CA ILE A 188 -16.62 16.90 -30.31
C ILE A 188 -16.81 18.35 -29.84
N GLU A 189 -17.48 19.16 -30.66
CA GLU A 189 -17.97 20.46 -30.21
C GLU A 189 -19.25 20.27 -29.40
N GLU A 190 -19.24 20.72 -28.16
CA GLU A 190 -20.46 20.81 -27.34
C GLU A 190 -21.36 21.92 -27.90
N ASN A 191 -22.40 21.55 -28.62
CA ASN A 191 -23.52 22.44 -28.95
C ASN A 191 -24.45 22.61 -27.74
N ARG A 192 -23.90 23.10 -26.62
CA ARG A 192 -24.67 23.37 -25.41
C ARG A 192 -25.21 24.79 -25.46
N SER A 193 -26.51 24.97 -25.25
CA SER A 193 -27.09 26.31 -25.30
C SER A 193 -26.63 27.15 -24.09
N PRO A 194 -26.33 28.45 -24.28
CA PRO A 194 -25.78 29.29 -23.21
C PRO A 194 -26.74 29.52 -22.02
N ASN A 195 -28.03 29.19 -22.19
CA ASN A 195 -29.08 29.32 -21.19
C ASN A 195 -29.59 27.96 -20.68
N ALA A 196 -28.81 26.88 -20.80
CA ALA A 196 -29.20 25.57 -20.30
C ALA A 196 -29.36 25.62 -18.76
N VAL A 197 -30.56 25.30 -18.27
CA VAL A 197 -30.84 25.20 -16.83
C VAL A 197 -30.18 23.93 -16.32
N GLN A 198 -29.18 24.09 -15.44
CA GLN A 198 -28.47 22.97 -14.84
C GLN A 198 -28.96 22.80 -13.40
N GLU A 199 -29.92 21.90 -13.22
CA GLU A 199 -30.42 21.51 -11.90
C GLU A 199 -29.81 20.16 -11.50
N LYS A 200 -29.58 19.95 -10.19
CA LYS A 200 -29.08 18.66 -9.70
C LYS A 200 -30.09 17.56 -10.03
N GLY A 201 -29.68 16.60 -10.87
CA GLY A 201 -30.55 15.50 -11.33
C GLY A 201 -31.25 15.77 -12.67
N PHE A 202 -31.04 16.93 -13.29
CA PHE A 202 -31.62 17.26 -14.59
C PHE A 202 -30.57 17.90 -15.50
N ASN A 203 -30.14 17.15 -16.51
CA ASN A 203 -29.07 17.52 -17.43
C ASN A 203 -29.50 17.22 -18.88
N PHE A 204 -30.72 17.63 -19.20
CA PHE A 204 -31.35 17.47 -20.50
C PHE A 204 -31.49 18.83 -21.17
N ASP A 205 -30.85 19.01 -22.32
CA ASP A 205 -30.99 20.19 -23.16
C ASP A 205 -31.38 19.76 -24.57
N ASP A 206 -32.56 20.19 -25.02
CA ASP A 206 -33.05 19.99 -26.38
C ASP A 206 -33.84 21.23 -26.81
N ALA A 207 -33.50 21.80 -27.96
CA ALA A 207 -34.17 22.99 -28.48
C ALA A 207 -35.64 22.76 -28.86
N ARG A 208 -36.04 21.51 -29.12
CA ARG A 208 -37.41 21.15 -29.53
C ARG A 208 -38.37 21.06 -28.35
N LEU A 209 -37.90 20.48 -27.25
CA LEU A 209 -38.74 20.20 -26.07
C LEU A 209 -38.59 21.26 -24.97
N MET A 210 -37.42 21.89 -24.85
CA MET A 210 -37.15 22.89 -23.81
C MET A 210 -37.60 24.29 -24.23
N ARG A 211 -37.66 25.22 -23.27
CA ARG A 211 -37.96 26.65 -23.50
C ARG A 211 -39.35 26.93 -24.12
N GLY A 212 -40.32 26.06 -23.88
CA GLY A 212 -41.69 26.22 -24.40
C GLY A 212 -41.83 25.95 -25.90
N ALA A 213 -40.76 25.50 -26.57
CA ALA A 213 -40.74 25.17 -27.99
C ALA A 213 -41.65 23.97 -28.33
N TRP A 214 -41.94 23.10 -27.36
CA TRP A 214 -42.88 21.98 -27.50
C TRP A 214 -44.29 22.43 -27.93
N ARG A 215 -44.69 23.68 -27.63
CA ARG A 215 -45.98 24.24 -28.06
C ARG A 215 -46.04 24.62 -29.54
N ASN A 216 -44.88 24.82 -30.17
CA ASN A 216 -44.74 25.29 -31.55
C ASN A 216 -44.30 24.17 -32.50
N GLU A 217 -44.23 22.92 -32.04
CA GLU A 217 -43.94 21.80 -32.92
C GLU A 217 -45.09 21.59 -33.92
N PRO A 218 -44.78 21.31 -35.21
CA PRO A 218 -45.78 21.23 -36.27
C PRO A 218 -46.76 20.06 -36.14
N ASN A 219 -46.56 19.14 -35.20
CA ASN A 219 -47.40 17.95 -35.02
C ASN A 219 -47.84 17.72 -33.56
N PRO A 220 -48.65 18.62 -32.98
CA PRO A 220 -49.04 18.56 -31.56
C PRO A 220 -49.91 17.34 -31.19
N ASP A 221 -50.50 16.66 -32.18
CA ASP A 221 -51.36 15.48 -31.98
C ASP A 221 -50.60 14.14 -31.95
N ALA A 222 -49.29 14.11 -32.25
CA ALA A 222 -48.46 12.91 -32.12
C ALA A 222 -48.10 12.58 -30.65
N CYS A 223 -48.32 13.51 -29.72
CA CYS A 223 -48.01 13.41 -28.29
C CYS A 223 -49.27 13.35 -27.39
N LYS A 224 -50.40 12.87 -27.91
CA LYS A 224 -51.59 12.51 -27.12
C LYS A 224 -51.65 11.02 -26.79
#